data_AF-A0A3C0NVG6-F1
#
_entry.id   AF-A0A3C0NVG6-F1
#
_cell.length_a   1.000
_cell.length_b   1.000
_cell.length_c   1.000
_cell.angle_alpha   90.00
_cell.angle_beta   90.00
_cell.angle_gamma   90.00
#
_symmetry.space_group_name_H-M   'P 1'
#
loop_
_entity.id
_entity.type
_entity.pdbx_description
1 polymer ?
#
loop_
_entity_poly.entity_id
_entity_poly.type
_entity_poly.pdbx_seq_one_letter_code
_entity_poly.pdbx_strand_id
1 'polypeptide(L)'
;MKNVVRYGLPLLVVIAIGAYWYDINSESEVSPTRTLLDHMGDECELIAEKAALKLPEALPFQKMEKIARKLRVLETCMNDRGFVENPAWVKYAQPIAQKVAAQSKISENEAYETFRRQKMIEFSSAKEGPMYWIPAKSQANN
;
A
#
# COMPACT_ATOMS: atom_id res chain seq x y z
N MET A 1 -5.51 27.45 -53.38
CA MET A 1 -6.53 26.85 -52.47
C MET A 1 -6.74 25.34 -52.64
N LYS A 2 -6.62 24.74 -53.84
CA LYS A 2 -6.76 23.28 -54.04
C LYS A 2 -5.74 22.41 -53.27
N ASN A 3 -4.51 22.89 -53.09
CA ASN A 3 -3.45 22.10 -52.45
C ASN A 3 -3.59 22.05 -50.92
N VAL A 4 -4.15 23.09 -50.29
CA VAL A 4 -4.41 23.10 -48.84
C VAL A 4 -5.53 22.12 -48.48
N VAL A 5 -6.55 22.00 -49.33
CA VAL A 5 -7.62 21.01 -49.17
C VAL A 5 -7.11 19.58 -49.40
N ARG A 6 -6.16 19.40 -50.32
CA ARG A 6 -5.62 18.07 -50.68
C ARG A 6 -4.77 17.44 -49.58
N TYR A 7 -4.08 18.25 -48.77
CA TYR A 7 -3.23 17.77 -47.66
C TYR A 7 -3.85 18.02 -46.28
N GLY A 8 -4.76 18.98 -46.13
CA GLY A 8 -5.43 19.27 -44.85
C GLY A 8 -6.47 18.20 -44.48
N LEU A 9 -7.21 17.67 -45.46
CA LEU A 9 -8.20 16.63 -45.22
C LEU A 9 -7.58 15.31 -44.72
N PRO A 10 -6.52 14.73 -45.34
CA PRO A 10 -5.92 13.51 -44.82
C PRO A 10 -5.25 13.71 -43.45
N LEU A 11 -4.69 14.90 -43.18
CA LEU A 11 -4.11 15.20 -41.87
C LEU A 11 -5.16 15.19 -40.75
N LEU A 12 -6.33 15.79 -40.99
CA LEU A 12 -7.45 15.77 -40.04
C LEU A 12 -7.98 14.36 -39.80
N VAL A 13 -8.03 13.52 -40.84
CA VAL A 13 -8.46 12.12 -40.71
C VAL A 13 -7.48 11.32 -39.86
N VAL A 14 -6.17 11.51 -40.04
CA VAL A 14 -5.14 10.84 -39.21
C VAL A 14 -5.23 11.29 -37.75
N ILE A 15 -5.45 12.58 -37.49
CA ILE A 15 -5.62 13.09 -36.12
C ILE A 15 -6.89 12.54 -35.47
N ALA A 16 -8.01 12.48 -36.21
CA ALA A 16 -9.27 11.93 -35.70
C ALA A 16 -9.15 10.42 -35.40
N ILE A 17 -8.47 9.66 -36.25
CA ILE A 17 -8.19 8.24 -36.01
C ILE A 17 -7.28 8.08 -34.78
N GLY A 18 -6.22 8.88 -34.67
CA GLY A 18 -5.33 8.85 -33.50
C GLY A 18 -6.06 9.15 -32.18
N ALA A 19 -6.95 10.14 -32.19
CA ALA A 19 -7.78 10.46 -31.02
C ALA A 19 -8.77 9.34 -30.68
N TYR A 20 -9.39 8.72 -31.69
CA TYR A 20 -10.30 7.58 -31.50
C TYR A 20 -9.58 6.35 -30.93
N TRP A 21 -8.38 6.04 -31.43
CA TRP A 21 -7.55 4.96 -30.89
C TRP A 21 -7.02 5.27 -29.49
N TYR A 22 -6.76 6.53 -29.17
CA TYR A 22 -6.36 6.94 -27.83
C TYR A 22 -7.52 6.79 -26.83
N ASP A 23 -8.74 7.17 -27.20
CA ASP A 23 -9.92 7.04 -26.35
C ASP A 23 -10.26 5.57 -26.07
N ILE A 24 -10.21 4.71 -27.09
CA ILE A 24 -10.42 3.26 -26.95
C ILE A 24 -9.35 2.58 -26.09
N ASN A 25 -8.09 3.02 -26.20
CA ASN A 25 -7.00 2.46 -25.39
C ASN A 25 -6.78 3.20 -24.08
N SER A 26 -7.55 4.24 -23.80
CA SER A 26 -7.62 4.81 -22.47
C SER A 26 -8.43 3.82 -21.63
N GLU A 27 -7.73 2.84 -21.05
CA GLU A 27 -8.23 2.19 -19.85
C GLU A 27 -8.56 3.33 -18.89
N SER A 28 -9.84 3.59 -18.73
CA SER A 28 -10.33 4.41 -17.64
C SER A 28 -9.82 3.69 -16.40
N GLU A 29 -8.73 4.18 -15.81
CA GLU A 29 -8.35 3.80 -14.45
C GLU A 29 -9.53 4.20 -13.59
N VAL A 30 -10.49 3.29 -13.44
CA VAL A 30 -11.55 3.40 -12.46
C VAL A 30 -10.81 3.43 -11.15
N SER A 31 -10.56 4.65 -10.65
CA SER A 31 -9.93 4.86 -9.36
C SER A 31 -10.59 3.89 -8.40
N PRO A 32 -9.86 2.90 -7.86
CA PRO A 32 -10.48 1.85 -7.08
C PRO A 32 -11.29 2.53 -5.99
N THR A 33 -12.58 2.18 -5.90
CA THR A 33 -13.46 2.67 -4.84
C THR A 33 -12.72 2.46 -3.53
N ARG A 34 -12.24 3.55 -2.92
CA ARG A 34 -11.37 3.47 -1.74
C ARG A 34 -12.11 2.65 -0.68
N THR A 35 -11.49 1.60 -0.21
CA THR A 35 -12.07 0.78 0.84
C THR A 35 -12.08 1.55 2.15
N LEU A 36 -12.93 1.15 3.10
CA LEU A 36 -12.91 1.74 4.44
C LEU A 36 -11.52 1.57 5.09
N LEU A 37 -10.83 0.46 4.81
CA LEU A 37 -9.50 0.21 5.30
C LEU A 37 -8.50 1.22 4.73
N ASP A 38 -8.56 1.51 3.43
CA ASP A 38 -7.68 2.52 2.79
C ASP A 38 -7.84 3.89 3.44
N HIS A 39 -9.08 4.34 3.60
CA HIS A 39 -9.36 5.65 4.19
C HIS A 39 -8.88 5.74 5.65
N MET A 40 -9.16 4.72 6.46
CA MET A 40 -8.76 4.73 7.87
C MET A 40 -7.25 4.55 8.04
N GLY A 41 -6.63 3.75 7.17
CA GLY A 41 -5.19 3.56 7.08
C GLY A 41 -4.45 4.86 6.78
N ASP A 42 -4.86 5.58 5.73
CA ASP A 42 -4.30 6.88 5.35
C ASP A 42 -4.36 7.88 6.52
N GLU A 43 -5.52 7.99 7.19
CA GLU A 43 -5.68 8.88 8.34
C GLU A 43 -4.76 8.51 9.51
N CYS A 44 -4.73 7.22 9.88
CA CYS A 44 -3.92 6.75 10.99
C CYS A 44 -2.42 6.85 10.70
N GLU A 45 -2.01 6.67 9.44
CA GLU A 45 -0.64 6.89 9.01
C GLU A 45 -0.24 8.36 9.16
N LEU A 46 -1.08 9.30 8.72
CA LEU A 46 -0.81 10.73 8.88
C LEU A 46 -0.68 11.14 10.35
N ILE A 47 -1.48 10.56 11.25
CA ILE A 47 -1.35 10.77 12.70
C ILE A 47 -0.01 10.23 13.21
N ALA A 48 0.35 9.01 12.81
CA ALA A 48 1.59 8.37 13.19
C ALA A 48 2.83 9.14 12.72
N GLU A 49 2.80 9.69 11.51
CA GLU A 49 3.89 10.53 10.99
C GLU A 49 4.07 11.82 11.78
N LYS A 50 2.96 12.51 12.09
CA LYS A 50 2.99 13.72 12.91
C LYS A 50 3.53 13.44 14.31
N ALA A 51 3.16 12.31 14.91
CA ALA A 51 3.66 11.89 16.22
C ALA A 51 5.17 11.62 16.23
N ALA A 52 5.72 11.13 15.11
CA ALA A 52 7.12 10.76 14.98
C ALA A 52 8.02 11.89 14.41
N LEU A 53 7.44 13.00 13.92
CA LEU A 53 8.14 14.02 13.13
C LEU A 53 9.35 14.64 13.85
N LYS A 54 9.26 14.85 15.17
CA LYS A 54 10.30 15.52 15.97
C LYS A 54 11.35 14.58 16.55
N LEU A 55 11.26 13.28 16.27
CA LEU A 55 12.24 12.30 16.77
C LEU A 55 13.56 12.41 15.99
N PRO A 56 14.72 12.29 16.66
CA PRO A 56 16.01 12.32 16.00
C PRO A 56 16.20 11.09 15.08
N GLU A 57 17.02 11.23 14.03
CA GLU A 57 17.29 10.16 13.03
C GLU A 57 18.77 10.09 12.61
N ALA A 58 19.68 10.73 13.37
CA ALA A 58 21.09 10.80 13.00
C ALA A 58 21.78 9.43 13.08
N LEU A 59 21.45 8.64 14.09
CA LEU A 59 22.07 7.34 14.35
C LEU A 59 21.18 6.18 13.86
N PRO A 60 21.76 5.04 13.44
CA PRO A 60 20.97 3.90 12.96
C PRO A 60 19.88 3.44 13.92
N PHE A 61 20.16 3.38 15.23
CA PHE A 61 19.17 2.97 16.22
C PHE A 61 18.03 4.00 16.37
N GLN A 62 18.30 5.29 16.17
CA GLN A 62 17.28 6.34 16.25
C GLN A 62 16.29 6.24 15.09
N LYS A 63 16.78 5.89 13.89
CA LYS A 63 15.91 5.58 12.75
C LYS A 63 14.97 4.41 13.07
N MET A 64 15.51 3.35 13.66
CA MET A 64 14.72 2.18 14.07
C MET A 64 13.70 2.53 15.16
N GLU A 65 14.09 3.35 16.13
CA GLU A 65 13.19 3.82 17.19
C GLU A 65 12.05 4.68 16.63
N LYS A 66 12.35 5.59 15.70
CA LYS A 66 11.32 6.43 15.06
C LYS A 66 10.32 5.59 14.27
N ILE A 67 10.79 4.61 13.49
CA ILE A 67 9.91 3.67 12.78
C ILE A 67 9.05 2.88 13.77
N ALA A 68 9.65 2.35 14.84
CA ALA A 68 8.91 1.61 15.86
C ALA A 68 7.84 2.48 16.54
N ARG A 69 8.14 3.73 16.87
CA ARG A 69 7.17 4.69 17.45
C ARG A 69 6.07 5.05 16.45
N LYS A 70 6.39 5.29 15.17
CA LYS A 70 5.37 5.51 14.11
C LYS A 70 4.40 4.33 14.07
N LEU A 71 4.92 3.10 13.96
CA LEU A 71 4.08 1.91 13.82
C LEU A 71 3.26 1.60 15.08
N ARG A 72 3.77 1.89 16.27
CA ARG A 72 3.01 1.76 17.50
C ARG A 72 1.79 2.68 17.53
N VAL A 73 1.97 3.94 17.11
CA VAL A 73 0.86 4.91 17.02
C VAL A 73 -0.14 4.48 15.95
N LEU A 74 0.34 4.03 14.79
CA LEU A 74 -0.50 3.48 13.73
C LEU A 74 -1.34 2.30 14.24
N GLU A 75 -0.71 1.34 14.91
CA GLU A 75 -1.38 0.16 15.46
C GLU A 75 -2.49 0.53 16.45
N THR A 76 -2.19 1.43 17.40
CA THR A 76 -3.19 1.92 18.34
C THR A 76 -4.35 2.61 17.62
N CYS A 77 -4.07 3.48 16.66
CA CYS A 77 -5.11 4.17 15.89
C CYS A 77 -6.00 3.18 15.11
N MET A 78 -5.41 2.18 14.46
CA MET A 78 -6.15 1.16 13.71
C MET A 78 -7.03 0.32 14.64
N ASN A 79 -6.50 -0.08 15.80
CA ASN A 79 -7.25 -0.81 16.83
C ASN A 79 -8.45 0.02 17.35
N ASP A 80 -8.25 1.31 17.62
CA ASP A 80 -9.32 2.23 18.06
C ASP A 80 -10.40 2.40 16.97
N ARG A 81 -10.03 2.25 15.70
CA ARG A 81 -10.93 2.26 14.52
C ARG A 81 -11.57 0.90 14.24
N GLY A 82 -11.30 -0.10 15.08
CA GLY A 82 -11.91 -1.43 14.99
C GLY A 82 -11.25 -2.37 13.97
N PHE A 83 -9.99 -2.13 13.60
CA PHE A 83 -9.18 -3.04 12.79
C PHE A 83 -8.17 -3.79 13.66
N VAL A 84 -7.90 -5.05 13.35
CA VAL A 84 -6.99 -5.92 14.11
C VAL A 84 -6.09 -6.68 13.15
N GLU A 85 -4.99 -7.23 13.69
CA GLU A 85 -4.10 -8.13 12.97
C GLU A 85 -4.87 -9.38 12.52
N ASN A 86 -4.73 -9.72 11.24
CA ASN A 86 -5.38 -10.86 10.63
C ASN A 86 -4.68 -12.17 11.01
N PRO A 87 -5.35 -13.12 11.71
CA PRO A 87 -4.73 -14.40 12.05
C PRO A 87 -4.32 -15.23 10.82
N ALA A 88 -5.02 -15.06 9.69
CA ALA A 88 -4.63 -15.72 8.44
C ALA A 88 -3.30 -15.16 7.91
N TRP A 89 -3.06 -13.85 8.08
CA TRP A 89 -1.79 -13.23 7.75
C TRP A 89 -0.66 -13.73 8.64
N VAL A 90 -0.88 -13.90 9.94
CA VAL A 90 0.13 -14.46 10.85
C VAL A 90 0.58 -15.85 10.39
N LYS A 91 -0.38 -16.73 10.05
CA LYS A 91 -0.10 -18.09 9.53
C LYS A 91 0.65 -18.05 8.19
N TYR A 92 0.34 -17.08 7.33
CA TYR A 92 1.03 -16.87 6.05
C TYR A 92 2.46 -16.32 6.23
N ALA A 93 2.65 -15.39 7.17
CA ALA A 93 3.91 -14.70 7.41
C ALA A 93 4.97 -15.59 8.07
N GLN A 94 4.57 -16.50 8.96
CA GLN A 94 5.48 -17.34 9.73
C GLN A 94 6.47 -18.16 8.87
N PRO A 95 6.04 -18.97 7.88
CA PRO A 95 6.98 -19.71 7.02
C PRO A 95 7.85 -18.80 6.14
N ILE A 96 7.35 -17.61 5.78
CA ILE A 96 8.13 -16.62 5.01
C ILE A 96 9.25 -16.05 5.86
N ALA A 97 8.96 -15.68 7.11
CA ALA A 97 9.94 -15.18 8.06
C ALA A 97 11.05 -16.20 8.32
N GLN A 98 10.71 -17.47 8.49
CA GLN A 98 11.70 -18.56 8.65
C GLN A 98 12.64 -18.67 7.44
N LYS A 99 12.09 -18.62 6.23
CA LYS A 99 12.89 -18.67 5.00
C LYS A 99 13.81 -17.46 4.87
N VAL A 100 13.31 -16.25 5.15
CA VAL A 100 14.09 -15.00 5.10
C VAL A 100 15.19 -15.00 6.17
N ALA A 101 14.90 -15.47 7.37
CA ALA A 101 15.88 -15.60 8.46
C ALA A 101 17.06 -16.49 8.07
N ALA A 102 16.77 -17.67 7.50
CA ALA A 102 17.78 -18.59 7.01
C ALA A 102 18.62 -18.01 5.86
N GLN A 103 17.99 -17.32 4.91
CA GLN A 103 18.67 -16.73 3.75
C GLN A 103 19.53 -15.52 4.13
N SER A 104 19.02 -14.67 5.02
CA SER A 104 19.66 -13.39 5.38
C SER A 104 20.56 -13.50 6.60
N LYS A 105 20.63 -14.68 7.24
CA LYS A 105 21.39 -14.94 8.47
C LYS A 105 21.01 -14.01 9.63
N ILE A 106 19.71 -13.72 9.75
CA ILE A 106 19.13 -12.93 10.84
C ILE A 106 18.23 -13.82 11.70
N SER A 107 17.79 -13.31 12.85
CA SER A 107 16.85 -14.05 13.70
C SER A 107 15.46 -14.17 13.04
N GLU A 108 14.73 -15.25 13.32
CA GLU A 108 13.35 -15.42 12.86
C GLU A 108 12.44 -14.27 13.31
N ASN A 109 12.63 -13.78 14.54
CA ASN A 109 11.88 -12.64 15.08
C ASN A 109 12.17 -11.35 14.32
N GLU A 110 13.44 -11.09 13.97
CA GLU A 110 13.81 -9.90 13.20
C GLU A 110 13.23 -9.96 11.78
N ALA A 111 13.29 -11.14 11.14
CA ALA A 111 12.68 -11.36 9.84
C ALA A 111 11.16 -11.16 9.89
N TYR A 112 10.49 -11.73 10.90
CA TYR A 112 9.05 -11.58 11.10
C TYR A 112 8.66 -10.13 11.34
N GLU A 113 9.30 -9.45 12.29
CA GLU A 113 9.02 -8.05 12.60
C GLU A 113 9.27 -7.15 11.39
N THR A 114 10.34 -7.37 10.63
CA THR A 114 10.59 -6.60 9.41
C THR A 114 9.48 -6.77 8.39
N PHE A 115 9.02 -8.00 8.17
CA PHE A 115 7.91 -8.28 7.25
C PHE A 115 6.58 -7.71 7.76
N ARG A 116 6.32 -7.83 9.07
CA ARG A 116 5.16 -7.24 9.75
C ARG A 116 5.08 -5.74 9.52
N ARG A 117 6.17 -5.02 9.77
CA ARG A 117 6.23 -3.55 9.61
C ARG A 117 5.93 -3.11 8.18
N GLN A 118 6.38 -3.87 7.18
CA GLN A 118 6.07 -3.60 5.77
C GLN A 118 4.59 -3.78 5.47
N LYS A 119 3.96 -4.82 6.01
CA LYS A 119 2.56 -5.15 5.75
C LYS A 119 1.58 -4.30 6.57
N MET A 120 2.00 -3.75 7.70
CA MET A 120 1.18 -2.84 8.52
C MET A 120 0.79 -1.53 7.80
N ILE A 121 1.58 -1.07 6.83
CA ILE A 121 1.34 0.17 6.07
C ILE A 121 0.73 -0.10 4.68
N GLU A 122 0.40 -1.35 4.37
CA GLU A 122 -0.25 -1.74 3.12
C GLU A 122 -1.77 -1.84 3.36
N PHE A 123 -2.51 -0.77 3.03
CA PHE A 123 -3.96 -0.70 3.24
C PHE A 123 -4.77 -1.13 2.01
N SER A 124 -4.19 -0.97 0.83
CA SER A 124 -4.80 -1.36 -0.45
C SER A 124 -4.63 -2.85 -0.72
N SER A 125 -5.43 -3.38 -1.65
CA SER A 125 -5.52 -4.81 -1.98
C SER A 125 -4.16 -5.52 -1.93
N ALA A 126 -4.05 -6.56 -1.10
CA ALA A 126 -2.84 -7.34 -0.99
C ALA A 126 -2.44 -7.88 -2.37
N LYS A 127 -1.27 -7.46 -2.85
CA LYS A 127 -0.71 -8.01 -4.09
C LYS A 127 -0.41 -9.51 -3.94
N GLU A 128 -0.02 -9.91 -2.73
CA GLU A 128 0.35 -11.28 -2.39
C GLU A 128 -0.06 -11.61 -0.95
N GLY A 129 -0.87 -12.67 -0.80
CA GLY A 129 -1.28 -13.18 0.50
C GLY A 129 -2.50 -12.47 1.12
N PRO A 130 -2.90 -12.88 2.33
CA PRO A 130 -3.96 -12.20 3.10
C PRO A 130 -3.52 -10.79 3.53
N MET A 131 -4.48 -9.88 3.68
CA MET A 131 -4.24 -8.53 4.24
C MET A 131 -3.81 -8.61 5.70
N TYR A 132 -2.95 -7.68 6.13
CA TYR A 132 -2.55 -7.56 7.53
C TYR A 132 -3.71 -7.10 8.43
N TRP A 133 -4.46 -6.09 8.00
CA TRP A 133 -5.60 -5.54 8.76
C TRP A 133 -6.92 -6.18 8.33
N ILE A 134 -7.74 -6.57 9.30
CA ILE A 134 -9.15 -6.96 9.10
C ILE A 134 -10.04 -6.25 10.12
N PRO A 135 -11.34 -6.05 9.83
CA PRO A 135 -12.28 -5.58 10.85
C PRO A 135 -12.34 -6.56 12.02
N ALA A 136 -12.31 -6.07 13.27
CA ALA A 136 -12.34 -6.88 14.48
C ALA A 136 -13.52 -7.86 14.51
N LYS A 137 -14.68 -7.45 13.98
CA LYS A 137 -15.87 -8.30 13.86
C LYS A 137 -15.65 -9.53 12.96
N SER A 138 -14.76 -9.44 11.98
CA SER A 138 -14.43 -10.54 11.08
C SER A 138 -13.60 -11.62 11.78
N GLN A 139 -12.91 -11.30 12.88
CA GLN A 139 -12.12 -12.26 13.64
C GLN A 139 -13.01 -13.16 14.51
N ALA A 140 -14.14 -12.65 15.00
CA ALA A 140 -15.06 -13.39 15.88
C ALA A 140 -15.82 -14.54 15.17
N ASN A 141 -15.80 -14.56 13.84
CA ASN A 141 -16.53 -15.53 13.02
C ASN A 141 -15.62 -16.63 12.41
N ASN A 142 -14.33 -16.64 12.75
CA ASN A 142 -13.32 -17.58 12.22
C ASN A 142 -12.70 -18.44 13.32
#